data_AF-A0A7S4N7R8-F1
#
_entry.id   AF-A0A7S4N7R8-F1
#
_cell.length_a   1.000
_cell.length_b   1.000
_cell.length_c   1.000
_cell.angle_alpha   90.00
_cell.angle_beta   90.00
_cell.angle_gamma   90.00
#
_symmetry.space_group_name_H-M   'P 1'
#
loop_
_entity.id
_entity.type
_entity.pdbx_description
1 polymer ?
#
loop_
_entity_poly.entity_id
_entity_poly.type
_entity_poly.pdbx_seq_one_letter_code
_entity_poly.pdbx_strand_id
1 'polypeptide(L)'
;YGSSHMARIVGQKKAREIWFLCRLYNAKEALEMKLVNSVVPLAELERETLRWCRRILALSPTALACLKAAINADEDGQAGIMELAGQATRLYYLSEEGKEGRNAFVQRRPPAFRSIPSSRL
;
A
#
# COMPACT_ATOMS: atom_id res chain seq x y z
N TYR A 1 12.49 1.86 10.99
CA TYR A 1 11.99 1.29 9.73
C TYR A 1 13.07 0.64 8.88
N GLY A 2 14.21 1.29 8.58
CA GLY A 2 15.19 0.73 7.62
C GLY A 2 15.74 -0.68 7.91
N SER A 3 16.05 -1.00 9.16
CA SER A 3 16.60 -2.33 9.53
C SER A 3 15.56 -3.43 9.58
N SER A 4 14.36 -3.16 10.10
CA SER A 4 13.24 -4.11 10.15
C SER A 4 12.68 -4.39 8.75
N HIS A 5 12.45 -3.35 7.96
CA HIS A 5 11.86 -3.44 6.63
C HIS A 5 12.80 -4.16 5.66
N MET A 6 14.11 -3.88 5.73
CA MET A 6 15.11 -4.62 4.94
C MET A 6 15.05 -6.11 5.23
N ALA A 7 14.85 -6.53 6.48
CA ALA A 7 14.72 -7.95 6.83
C ALA A 7 13.43 -8.59 6.28
N ARG A 8 12.37 -7.82 6.02
CA ARG A 8 11.16 -8.29 5.32
C ARG A 8 11.40 -8.47 3.82
N ILE A 9 12.27 -7.64 3.23
CA ILE A 9 12.62 -7.71 1.80
C ILE A 9 13.61 -8.85 1.52
N VAL A 10 14.79 -8.82 2.16
CA VAL A 10 15.92 -9.71 1.83
C VAL A 10 16.12 -10.86 2.83
N GLY A 11 15.30 -10.93 3.89
CA GLY A 11 15.41 -11.92 4.96
C GLY A 11 16.42 -11.54 6.06
N GLN A 12 16.26 -12.16 7.23
CA GLN A 12 17.05 -11.85 8.45
C GLN A 12 18.56 -12.02 8.28
N LYS A 13 19.01 -13.09 7.60
CA LYS A 13 20.44 -13.37 7.40
C LYS A 13 21.10 -12.29 6.56
N LYS A 14 20.53 -11.97 5.40
CA LYS A 14 21.11 -10.99 4.48
C LYS A 14 21.00 -9.56 5.00
N ALA A 15 19.90 -9.20 5.66
CA ALA A 15 19.78 -7.89 6.30
C ALA A 15 20.88 -7.65 7.34
N ARG A 16 21.18 -8.63 8.20
CA ARG A 16 22.27 -8.51 9.19
C ARG A 16 23.65 -8.42 8.53
N GLU A 17 23.89 -9.17 7.45
CA GLU A 17 25.12 -9.07 6.67
C GLU A 17 25.32 -7.65 6.12
N ILE A 18 24.28 -7.07 5.49
CA ILE A 18 24.30 -5.71 4.95
C ILE A 18 24.61 -4.70 6.05
N TRP A 19 23.89 -4.75 7.17
CA TRP A 19 24.04 -3.78 8.27
C TRP A 19 25.34 -3.91 9.04
N PHE A 20 25.89 -5.12 9.22
CA PHE A 20 27.08 -5.33 10.03
C PHE A 20 28.38 -5.22 9.25
N LEU A 21 28.37 -5.58 7.96
CA LEU A 21 29.58 -5.59 7.13
C LEU A 21 29.67 -4.40 6.18
N CYS A 22 28.58 -3.63 6.00
CA CYS A 22 28.52 -2.44 5.16
C CYS A 22 29.13 -2.65 3.75
N ARG A 23 28.94 -3.85 3.19
CA ARG A 23 29.48 -4.21 1.87
C ARG A 23 28.69 -3.53 0.76
N LEU A 24 29.37 -3.25 -0.34
CA LEU A 24 28.73 -2.85 -1.59
C LEU A 24 28.30 -4.10 -2.36
N TYR A 25 27.11 -4.04 -2.93
CA TYR A 25 26.51 -5.09 -3.75
C TYR A 25 26.23 -4.55 -5.14
N ASN A 26 26.51 -5.35 -6.16
CA ASN A 26 26.18 -4.99 -7.53
C ASN A 26 24.69 -5.27 -7.84
N ALA A 27 24.21 -4.81 -9.00
CA ALA A 27 22.81 -4.93 -9.38
C ALA A 27 22.31 -6.38 -9.45
N LYS A 28 23.16 -7.32 -9.88
CA LYS A 28 22.82 -8.75 -9.97
C LYS A 28 22.64 -9.36 -8.58
N GLU A 29 23.57 -9.10 -7.66
CA GLU A 29 23.46 -9.54 -6.26
C GLU A 29 22.21 -8.95 -5.59
N ALA A 30 21.92 -7.66 -5.84
CA ALA A 30 20.71 -7.00 -5.34
C ALA A 30 19.43 -7.68 -5.85
N LEU A 31 19.40 -8.12 -7.11
CA LEU A 31 18.27 -8.86 -7.68
C LEU A 31 18.13 -10.26 -7.06
N GLU A 32 19.24 -10.99 -6.91
CA GLU A 32 19.26 -12.34 -6.31
C GLU A 32 18.75 -12.34 -4.87
N MET A 33 19.08 -11.29 -4.10
CA MET A 33 18.55 -11.12 -2.74
C MET A 33 17.18 -10.45 -2.67
N LYS A 34 16.55 -10.13 -3.82
CA LYS A 34 15.24 -9.48 -3.96
C LYS A 34 15.17 -8.03 -3.46
N LEU A 35 16.32 -7.36 -3.32
CA LEU A 35 16.38 -5.95 -2.93
C LEU A 35 15.84 -5.03 -4.04
N VAL A 36 15.98 -5.45 -5.30
CA VAL A 36 15.38 -4.77 -6.47
C VAL A 36 14.50 -5.75 -7.24
N ASN A 37 13.47 -5.24 -7.93
CA ASN A 37 12.54 -6.09 -8.67
C ASN A 37 13.03 -6.48 -10.07
N SER A 38 13.94 -5.72 -10.67
CA SER A 38 14.48 -5.99 -12.02
C SER A 38 15.84 -5.31 -12.22
N VAL A 39 16.62 -5.82 -13.18
CA VAL A 39 17.89 -5.25 -13.63
C VAL A 39 17.86 -5.19 -15.15
N VAL A 40 18.14 -4.01 -15.70
CA VAL A 40 18.18 -3.74 -17.14
C VAL A 40 19.46 -2.96 -17.50
N PRO A 41 19.90 -2.96 -18.77
CA PRO A 41 20.99 -2.09 -19.20
C PRO A 41 20.69 -0.62 -18.88
N LEU A 42 21.71 0.15 -18.51
CA LEU A 42 21.56 1.55 -18.09
C LEU A 42 20.81 2.40 -19.14
N ALA A 43 21.10 2.19 -20.43
CA ALA A 43 20.44 2.88 -21.53
C ALA A 43 18.93 2.60 -21.64
N GLU A 44 18.44 1.53 -21.01
CA GLU A 44 17.03 1.14 -21.03
C GLU A 44 16.30 1.44 -19.73
N LEU A 45 17.01 1.91 -18.69
CA LEU A 45 16.46 2.09 -17.35
C LEU A 45 15.20 2.96 -17.35
N GLU A 46 15.27 4.15 -17.97
CA GLU A 46 14.13 5.07 -18.05
C GLU A 46 12.95 4.44 -18.80
N ARG A 47 13.22 3.78 -19.93
CA ARG A 47 12.20 3.12 -20.75
C ARG A 47 11.47 2.05 -19.95
N GLU A 48 12.22 1.23 -19.21
CA GLU A 48 11.67 0.17 -18.37
C GLU A 48 10.87 0.73 -17.19
N THR A 49 11.39 1.75 -16.50
CA THR A 49 10.67 2.45 -15.42
C THR A 49 9.36 3.03 -15.91
N LEU A 50 9.36 3.76 -17.04
CA LEU A 50 8.15 4.33 -17.63
C LEU A 50 7.15 3.25 -18.05
N ARG A 51 7.63 2.10 -18.53
CA ARG A 51 6.78 0.95 -18.83
C ARG A 51 6.00 0.49 -17.59
N TRP A 52 6.67 0.37 -16.44
CA TRP A 52 6.02 -0.01 -15.18
C TRP A 52 5.05 1.06 -14.70
N CYS A 53 5.47 2.33 -14.70
CA CYS A 53 4.62 3.45 -14.33
C CYS A 53 3.34 3.50 -15.17
N ARG A 54 3.44 3.35 -16.50
CA ARG A 54 2.26 3.31 -17.39
C ARG A 54 1.32 2.15 -17.07
N ARG A 55 1.86 0.97 -16.72
CA ARG A 55 1.03 -0.16 -16.26
C ARG A 55 0.30 0.16 -14.96
N ILE A 56 0.98 0.77 -13.99
CA ILE A 56 0.39 1.16 -12.70
C ILE A 56 -0.69 2.23 -12.90
N LEU A 57 -0.44 3.22 -13.75
CA LEU A 57 -1.39 4.31 -14.06
C LEU A 57 -2.69 3.83 -14.72
N ALA A 58 -2.68 2.65 -15.34
CA ALA A 58 -3.88 2.04 -15.92
C ALA A 58 -4.73 1.27 -14.88
N LEU A 59 -4.26 1.11 -13.63
CA LEU A 59 -4.96 0.38 -12.58
C LEU A 59 -5.82 1.32 -11.71
N SER A 60 -6.74 0.73 -10.95
CA SER A 60 -7.60 1.48 -10.03
C SER A 60 -6.76 2.17 -8.94
N PRO A 61 -6.75 3.52 -8.86
CA PRO A 61 -5.98 4.24 -7.85
C PRO A 61 -6.49 3.93 -6.44
N THR A 62 -7.79 3.70 -6.28
CA THR A 62 -8.39 3.29 -5.01
C THR A 62 -7.87 1.92 -4.58
N ALA A 63 -7.86 0.94 -5.48
CA ALA A 63 -7.38 -0.40 -5.15
C ALA A 63 -5.89 -0.38 -4.77
N LEU A 64 -5.07 0.35 -5.53
CA LEU A 64 -3.64 0.50 -5.23
C LEU A 64 -3.39 1.15 -3.87
N ALA A 65 -4.15 2.20 -3.52
CA ALA A 65 -4.04 2.86 -2.22
C ALA A 65 -4.41 1.92 -1.07
N CYS A 66 -5.54 1.21 -1.19
CA CYS A 66 -5.97 0.24 -0.19
C CYS A 66 -4.98 -0.93 -0.03
N LEU A 67 -4.48 -1.48 -1.13
CA LEU A 67 -3.51 -2.59 -1.11
C LEU A 67 -2.20 -2.15 -0.47
N LYS A 68 -1.69 -0.96 -0.80
CA LYS A 68 -0.47 -0.43 -0.18
C LYS A 68 -0.64 -0.27 1.33
N ALA A 69 -1.75 0.33 1.77
CA ALA A 69 -2.05 0.50 3.20
C ALA A 69 -2.17 -0.86 3.92
N ALA A 70 -2.83 -1.84 3.28
CA ALA A 70 -2.97 -3.19 3.84
C ALA A 70 -1.63 -3.92 3.98
N ILE A 71 -0.75 -3.80 2.98
CA ILE A 71 0.60 -4.38 3.03
C ILE A 71 1.44 -3.73 4.14
N ASN A 72 1.37 -2.39 4.27
CA ASN A 72 2.07 -1.67 5.34
C ASN A 72 1.55 -2.06 6.74
N ALA A 73 0.25 -2.33 6.87
CA ALA A 73 -0.35 -2.74 8.14
C ALA A 73 0.22 -4.04 8.71
N ASP A 74 0.74 -4.94 7.86
CA ASP A 74 1.43 -6.16 8.30
C ASP A 74 2.73 -5.86 9.08
N GLU A 75 3.38 -4.74 8.76
CA GLU A 75 4.66 -4.35 9.38
C GLU A 75 4.51 -3.29 10.47
N ASP A 76 3.70 -2.26 10.21
CA ASP A 76 3.70 -1.02 11.00
C ASP A 76 2.74 -1.05 12.20
N GLY A 77 2.05 -2.18 12.42
CA GLY A 77 1.13 -2.37 13.54
C GLY A 77 0.02 -1.31 13.56
N GLN A 78 -0.15 -0.62 14.69
CA GLN A 78 -1.22 0.37 14.86
C GLN A 78 -1.14 1.52 13.84
N ALA A 79 0.07 1.93 13.44
CA ALA A 79 0.24 3.00 12.45
C ALA A 79 -0.27 2.57 11.07
N GLY A 80 0.04 1.35 10.63
CA GLY A 80 -0.45 0.82 9.35
C GLY A 80 -1.95 0.48 9.39
N ILE A 81 -2.47 -0.01 10.52
CA ILE A 81 -3.93 -0.20 10.71
C ILE A 81 -4.66 1.14 10.59
N MET A 82 -4.11 2.22 11.13
CA MET A 82 -4.68 3.57 11.02
C MET A 82 -4.75 4.04 9.55
N GLU A 83 -3.70 3.79 8.76
CA GLU A 83 -3.70 4.13 7.32
C GLU A 83 -4.79 3.35 6.57
N LEU A 84 -4.88 2.03 6.82
CA LEU A 84 -5.89 1.16 6.21
C LEU A 84 -7.32 1.58 6.62
N ALA A 85 -7.54 1.83 7.90
CA ALA A 85 -8.82 2.33 8.42
C ALA A 85 -9.20 3.67 7.78
N GLY A 86 -8.23 4.58 7.59
CA GLY A 86 -8.45 5.83 6.89
C GLY A 86 -8.95 5.63 5.44
N GLN A 87 -8.40 4.67 4.71
CA GLN A 87 -8.91 4.33 3.37
C GLN A 87 -10.34 3.77 3.42
N ALA A 88 -10.62 2.88 4.38
CA ALA A 88 -11.97 2.33 4.56
C ALA A 88 -13.00 3.42 4.92
N THR A 89 -12.67 4.32 5.85
CA THR A 89 -13.52 5.45 6.23
C THR A 89 -13.74 6.40 5.07
N ARG A 90 -12.71 6.69 4.26
CA ARG A 90 -12.86 7.49 3.04
C ARG A 90 -13.87 6.84 2.08
N LEU A 91 -13.80 5.53 1.87
CA LEU A 91 -14.76 4.81 1.02
C LEU A 91 -16.16 4.81 1.61
N TYR A 92 -16.29 4.64 2.92
CA TYR A 92 -17.57 4.73 3.63
C TYR A 92 -18.22 6.11 3.43
N TYR A 93 -17.48 7.21 3.52
CA TYR A 93 -18.06 8.54 3.30
C TYR A 93 -18.53 8.79 1.86
N LEU A 94 -18.08 7.99 0.88
CA LEU A 94 -18.56 8.05 -0.49
C LEU A 94 -19.83 7.21 -0.71
N SER A 95 -20.16 6.29 0.21
CA SER A 95 -21.34 5.44 0.11
C SER A 95 -22.62 6.20 0.46
N GLU A 96 -23.76 5.68 0.01
CA GLU A 96 -25.07 6.22 0.38
C GLU A 96 -25.33 6.12 1.89
N GLU A 97 -24.81 5.07 2.53
CA GLU A 97 -24.89 4.90 3.99
C GLU A 97 -24.15 6.02 4.73
N GLY A 98 -22.91 6.32 4.32
CA GLY A 98 -22.14 7.41 4.92
C GLY A 98 -22.79 8.78 4.70
N LYS A 99 -23.35 9.01 3.50
CA LYS A 99 -24.08 10.25 3.19
C LYS A 99 -25.34 10.40 4.04
N GLU A 100 -26.11 9.34 4.23
CA GLU A 100 -27.32 9.35 5.07
C GLU A 100 -26.99 9.67 6.52
N GLY A 101 -25.97 9.04 7.10
CA GLY A 101 -25.55 9.32 8.47
C GLY A 101 -25.20 10.80 8.67
N ARG A 102 -24.42 11.36 7.74
CA ARG A 102 -24.08 12.79 7.74
C ARG A 102 -25.31 13.69 7.61
N ASN A 103 -26.18 13.40 6.62
CA ASN A 103 -27.34 14.23 6.32
C ASN A 103 -28.37 14.23 7.47
N ALA A 104 -28.64 13.05 8.06
CA ALA A 104 -29.54 12.91 9.19
C ALA A 104 -29.08 13.73 10.41
N PHE A 105 -27.76 13.72 10.69
CA PHE A 105 -27.16 14.54 11.74
C PHE A 105 -27.36 16.04 11.50
N VAL A 106 -27.03 16.52 10.30
CA VAL A 106 -27.21 17.95 9.92
C VAL A 106 -28.68 18.37 10.00
N GLN A 107 -29.58 17.49 9.58
CA GLN A 107 -31.04 17.71 9.59
C GLN A 107 -31.68 17.45 10.96
N ARG A 108 -30.90 17.03 11.97
CA ARG A 108 -31.38 16.69 13.33
C ARG A 108 -32.56 15.70 13.33
N ARG A 109 -32.53 14.73 12.41
CA ARG A 109 -33.51 13.65 12.32
C ARG A 109 -32.85 12.29 12.58
N PRO A 110 -33.62 11.26 12.96
CA PRO A 110 -33.12 9.89 12.97
C PRO A 110 -32.65 9.44 11.57
N PRO A 111 -31.55 8.67 11.46
CA PRO A 111 -31.09 8.13 10.18
C PRO A 111 -31.95 6.94 9.73
N ALA A 112 -32.13 6.81 8.42
CA ALA A 112 -32.98 5.80 7.77
C ALA A 112 -32.17 4.66 7.11
N PHE A 113 -31.15 4.13 7.81
CA PHE A 113 -30.21 3.13 7.25
C PHE A 113 -30.89 1.87 6.69
N ARG A 114 -32.01 1.43 7.27
CA ARG A 114 -32.75 0.24 6.80
C ARG A 114 -33.26 0.34 5.36
N SER A 115 -33.42 1.56 4.85
CA SER A 115 -33.88 1.81 3.47
C SER A 115 -32.75 1.78 2.44
N ILE A 116 -31.50 1.77 2.89
CA ILE A 116 -30.32 1.72 2.03
C ILE A 116 -30.00 0.25 1.78
N PRO A 117 -29.93 -0.20 0.51
CA PRO A 117 -29.57 -1.57 0.20
C PRO A 117 -28.20 -1.88 0.81
N SER A 118 -28.12 -2.86 1.71
CA SER A 118 -26.82 -3.33 2.16
C SER A 118 -26.09 -3.94 0.96
N SER A 119 -24.81 -3.62 0.79
CA SER A 119 -23.94 -4.43 -0.06
C SER A 119 -23.87 -5.80 0.61
N ARG A 120 -24.77 -6.71 0.24
CA ARG A 120 -24.65 -8.12 0.58
C ARG A 120 -23.34 -8.58 -0.06
N LEU A 121 -22.35 -8.82 0.78
CA LEU A 121 -21.29 -9.77 0.46
C LEU A 121 -21.91 -11.16 0.34
#